data_AF-A0A151J9D4-F1
#
_entry.id   AF-A0A151J9D4-F1
#
_cell.length_a   1.000
_cell.length_b   1.000
_cell.length_c   1.000
_cell.angle_alpha   90.00
_cell.angle_beta   90.00
_cell.angle_gamma   90.00
#
_symmetry.space_group_name_H-M   'P 1'
#
loop_
_entity.id
_entity.type
_entity.pdbx_description
1 polymer ?
#
loop_
_entity_poly.entity_id
_entity_poly.type
_entity_poly.pdbx_seq_one_letter_code
_entity_poly.pdbx_strand_id
1 'polypeptide(L)'
;MSTIDPCKQIACKLQTCLKDNVFQPSRCQDVLEQIRKCCMKYTDSTVCDGINISKPYEHNTVDYVSLILALFKNVEFNILSVA
;
A
#
# COMPACT_ATOMS: atom_id res chain seq x y z
N MET A 1 -26.49 4.49 -19.48
CA MET A 1 -26.32 4.02 -18.09
C MET A 1 -24.84 3.79 -17.88
N SER A 2 -24.23 4.49 -16.92
CA SER A 2 -22.81 4.31 -16.61
C SER A 2 -22.57 2.86 -16.19
N THR A 3 -21.85 2.13 -17.03
CA THR A 3 -21.37 0.78 -16.72
C THR A 3 -20.56 0.88 -15.44
N ILE A 4 -21.00 0.18 -14.39
CA ILE A 4 -20.30 0.20 -13.10
C ILE A 4 -18.86 -0.21 -13.35
N ASP A 5 -17.93 0.66 -12.99
CA ASP A 5 -16.50 0.39 -13.13
C ASP A 5 -16.13 -0.88 -12.34
N PRO A 6 -15.52 -1.89 -12.99
CA PRO A 6 -15.31 -3.20 -12.39
C PRO A 6 -14.28 -3.20 -11.24
N CYS A 7 -13.38 -2.21 -11.18
CA CYS A 7 -12.34 -2.12 -10.15
C CYS A 7 -12.70 -1.13 -9.03
N LYS A 8 -13.78 -0.34 -9.19
CA LYS A 8 -14.22 0.66 -8.21
C LYS A 8 -14.47 0.11 -6.82
N GLN A 9 -15.07 -1.07 -6.67
CA GLN A 9 -15.31 -1.65 -5.34
C GLN A 9 -14.00 -1.94 -4.60
N ILE A 10 -12.98 -2.42 -5.32
CA ILE A 10 -11.67 -2.70 -4.75
C ILE A 10 -10.92 -1.39 -4.47
N ALA A 11 -11.07 -0.38 -5.32
CA ALA A 11 -10.58 0.98 -5.07
C ALA A 11 -11.12 1.56 -3.77
N CYS A 12 -12.43 1.45 -3.54
CA CYS A 12 -13.05 1.88 -2.29
C CYS A 12 -12.49 1.09 -1.09
N LYS A 13 -12.33 -0.24 -1.23
CA LYS A 13 -11.71 -1.07 -0.19
C LYS A 13 -10.28 -0.63 0.13
N LEU A 14 -9.50 -0.23 -0.88
CA LEU A 14 -8.16 0.31 -0.67
C LEU A 14 -8.21 1.62 0.11
N GLN A 15 -9.11 2.54 -0.25
CA GLN A 15 -9.26 3.82 0.46
C GLN A 15 -9.64 3.62 1.93
N THR A 16 -10.54 2.67 2.22
CA THR A 16 -10.85 2.29 3.60
C THR A 16 -9.62 1.73 4.32
N CYS A 17 -8.92 0.78 3.70
CA CYS A 17 -7.71 0.21 4.30
C CYS A 17 -6.67 1.28 4.62
N LEU A 18 -6.43 2.21 3.69
CA LEU A 18 -5.50 3.32 3.90
C LEU A 18 -5.95 4.19 5.07
N LYS A 19 -7.23 4.60 5.10
CA LYS A 19 -7.77 5.42 6.18
C LYS A 19 -7.60 4.75 7.55
N ASP A 20 -7.89 3.46 7.65
CA ASP A 20 -7.79 2.69 8.89
C ASP A 20 -6.32 2.45 9.32
N ASN A 21 -5.38 2.56 8.38
CA ASN A 21 -3.95 2.34 8.59
C ASN A 21 -3.11 3.64 8.52
N VAL A 22 -3.73 4.80 8.76
CA VAL A 22 -3.04 6.10 8.75
C VAL A 22 -2.26 6.32 7.45
N PHE A 23 -2.86 5.90 6.35
CA PHE A 23 -2.36 5.98 4.99
C PHE A 23 -1.03 5.24 4.77
N GLN A 24 -0.72 4.21 5.56
CA GLN A 24 0.44 3.33 5.36
C GLN A 24 0.14 2.24 4.33
N PRO A 25 0.66 2.33 3.08
CA PRO A 25 0.33 1.37 2.03
C PRO A 25 0.91 -0.02 2.28
N SER A 26 2.01 -0.12 3.06
CA SER A 26 2.60 -1.38 3.53
C SER A 26 1.60 -2.28 4.27
N ARG A 27 0.58 -1.71 4.90
CA ARG A 27 -0.48 -2.47 5.60
C ARG A 27 -1.64 -2.88 4.71
N CYS A 28 -1.64 -2.43 3.46
CA CYS A 28 -2.72 -2.66 2.48
C CYS A 28 -2.25 -3.44 1.25
N GLN A 29 -1.10 -4.14 1.34
CA GLN A 29 -0.49 -4.87 0.21
C GLN A 29 -1.46 -5.83 -0.48
N ASP A 30 -2.27 -6.55 0.29
CA ASP A 30 -3.24 -7.50 -0.26
C ASP A 30 -4.31 -6.81 -1.12
N VAL A 31 -4.75 -5.61 -0.72
CA VAL A 31 -5.78 -4.85 -1.44
C VAL A 31 -5.18 -4.17 -2.68
N LEU A 32 -3.93 -3.72 -2.58
CA LEU A 32 -3.16 -3.19 -3.71
C LEU A 32 -2.97 -4.26 -4.79
N GLU A 33 -2.65 -5.50 -4.40
CA GLU A 33 -2.51 -6.61 -5.33
C GLU A 33 -3.87 -7.04 -5.93
N GLN A 34 -4.98 -6.92 -5.18
CA GLN A 34 -6.33 -7.11 -5.72
C GLN A 34 -6.65 -6.07 -6.81
N ILE A 35 -6.32 -4.79 -6.60
CA ILE A 35 -6.49 -3.74 -7.62
C ILE A 35 -5.65 -4.04 -8.85
N ARG A 36 -4.38 -4.42 -8.65
CA ARG A 36 -3.49 -4.77 -9.77
C ARG A 36 -4.08 -5.91 -10.61
N LYS A 37 -4.53 -6.99 -9.96
CA LYS A 37 -5.20 -8.13 -10.63
C LYS A 37 -6.48 -7.72 -11.33
N CYS A 38 -7.24 -6.77 -10.78
CA CYS A 38 -8.42 -6.24 -11.44
C CYS A 38 -8.05 -5.49 -12.73
N CYS A 39 -7.05 -4.62 -12.68
CA CYS A 39 -6.57 -3.87 -13.83
C CYS A 39 -5.89 -4.73 -14.90
N MET A 40 -5.35 -5.90 -14.54
CA MET A 40 -4.92 -6.89 -15.53
C MET A 40 -6.09 -7.51 -16.31
N LYS A 41 -7.27 -7.60 -15.70
CA LYS A 41 -8.46 -8.23 -16.29
C LYS A 41 -9.34 -7.22 -17.04
N TYR A 42 -9.41 -5.98 -16.56
CA TYR A 42 -10.26 -4.92 -17.07
C TYR A 42 -9.42 -3.68 -17.37
N THR A 43 -9.14 -3.44 -18.65
CA THR A 43 -8.35 -2.30 -19.13
C THR A 43 -9.18 -1.04 -19.34
N ASP A 44 -10.51 -1.13 -19.25
CA ASP A 44 -11.50 -0.09 -19.49
C ASP A 44 -11.99 0.62 -18.21
N SER A 45 -11.32 0.38 -17.08
CA SER A 45 -11.60 0.99 -15.79
C SER A 45 -10.77 2.25 -15.57
N THR A 46 -11.42 3.36 -15.17
CA THR A 46 -10.73 4.62 -14.86
C THR A 46 -9.92 4.54 -13.57
N VAL A 47 -10.18 3.54 -12.72
CA VAL A 47 -9.34 3.24 -11.54
C VAL A 47 -7.92 2.83 -11.95
N CYS A 48 -7.78 2.25 -13.14
CA CYS A 48 -6.53 1.62 -13.57
C CYS A 48 -5.53 2.60 -14.21
N ASP A 49 -5.92 3.83 -14.52
CA ASP A 49 -5.07 4.85 -15.15
C ASP A 49 -3.78 5.15 -14.35
N GLY A 50 -3.82 4.94 -13.03
CA GLY A 50 -2.69 5.11 -12.13
C GLY A 50 -1.96 3.82 -11.70
N ILE A 51 -2.32 2.66 -12.25
CA ILE A 51 -1.85 1.36 -11.75
C ILE A 51 -0.86 0.72 -12.73
N ASN A 52 0.38 0.48 -12.26
CA ASN A 52 1.35 -0.30 -13.01
C ASN A 52 1.05 -1.80 -12.87
N ILE A 53 0.56 -2.43 -13.93
CA ILE A 53 0.22 -3.86 -13.97
C ILE A 53 1.41 -4.77 -14.32
N SER A 54 2.51 -4.22 -14.83
CA SER A 54 3.67 -4.96 -15.35
C SER A 54 4.51 -5.62 -14.26
N LYS A 55 4.37 -5.18 -13.01
CA LYS A 55 5.06 -5.79 -11.87
C LYS A 55 4.16 -5.83 -10.62
N PRO A 56 4.40 -6.78 -9.68
CA PRO A 56 3.72 -6.79 -8.38
C PRO A 56 3.92 -5.49 -7.61
N TYR A 57 3.05 -5.24 -6.62
CA TYR A 57 3.23 -4.11 -5.73
C TYR A 57 4.55 -4.24 -4.92
N GLU A 58 5.39 -3.21 -5.01
CA GLU A 58 6.61 -3.07 -4.23
C GLU A 58 6.47 -1.85 -3.33
N HIS A 59 6.64 -2.05 -2.02
CA HIS A 59 6.60 -0.95 -1.06
C HIS A 59 7.94 -0.18 -1.07
N ASN A 60 8.00 0.86 -1.89
CA ASN A 60 9.20 1.70 -2.06
C ASN A 60 9.09 3.06 -1.32
N THR A 61 8.02 3.28 -0.57
CA THR A 61 7.79 4.49 0.21
C THR A 61 8.46 4.41 1.59
N VAL A 62 8.93 5.54 2.11
CA VAL A 62 9.50 5.62 3.46
C VAL A 62 8.38 5.47 4.48
N ASP A 63 8.35 4.34 5.19
CA ASP A 63 7.55 4.19 6.40
C ASP A 63 8.29 4.87 7.55
N TYR A 64 7.95 6.15 7.79
CA TYR A 64 8.56 6.94 8.86
C TYR A 64 8.43 6.29 10.23
N VAL A 65 7.38 5.50 10.48
CA VAL A 65 7.22 4.78 11.75
C VAL A 65 8.28 3.68 11.85
N SER A 66 8.48 2.91 10.78
CA SER A 66 9.53 1.90 10.70
C SER A 66 10.93 2.53 10.82
N LEU A 67 11.18 3.68 10.20
CA LEU A 67 12.44 4.41 10.30
C LEU A 67 12.69 4.90 11.73
N ILE A 68 11.69 5.52 12.36
CA ILE A 68 11.77 6.00 13.74
C ILE A 68 12.00 4.82 14.70
N LEU A 69 11.30 3.70 14.52
CA LEU A 69 11.53 2.47 15.30
C LEU A 69 12.95 1.93 15.14
N ALA A 70 13.51 1.93 13.93
CA ALA A 70 14.89 1.50 13.69
C ALA A 70 15.89 2.42 14.40
N LEU A 71 15.65 3.74 14.40
CA LEU A 71 16.46 4.70 15.14
C LEU A 71 16.38 4.45 16.66
N PHE A 72 15.20 4.21 17.22
CA PHE A 72 15.05 3.90 18.65
C PHE A 72 15.70 2.56 19.04
N LYS A 73 15.61 1.52 18.20
CA LYS A 73 16.33 0.26 18.44
C LYS A 73 17.84 0.44 18.48
N ASN A 74 18.39 1.31 17.62
CA ASN A 74 19.82 1.64 17.64
C ASN A 74 20.21 2.39 18.93
N VAL A 75 19.29 3.16 19.53
CA VAL A 75 19.51 3.80 20.83
C VAL A 75 19.54 2.76 21.96
N GLU A 76 18.60 1.82 22.01
CA GLU A 76 18.64 0.73 23.00
C GLU A 76 19.92 -0.12 22.89
N PHE A 77 20.35 -0.45 21.66
CA PHE A 77 21.57 -1.20 21.43
C PHE A 77 22.84 -0.44 21.85
N ASN A 78 22.87 0.89 21.67
CA ASN A 78 23.98 1.73 22.15
C ASN A 78 24.02 1.81 23.67
N ILE A 79 22.87 1.87 24.36
CA ILE A 79 22.86 1.86 25.83
C ILE A 79 23.40 0.52 26.37
N LEU A 80 23.01 -0.61 25.78
CA LEU A 80 23.49 -1.93 26.21
C LEU A 80 24.98 -2.17 25.92
N SER A 81 25.59 -1.48 24.94
CA SER A 81 27.01 -1.67 24.59
C SER A 81 27.96 -0.80 25.42
N VAL A 82 27.44 0.17 26.20
CA VAL A 82 28.24 1.12 27.00
C VAL A 82 28.12 0.83 28.52
N ALA A 83 27.35 -0.19 28.90
CA ALA A 83 27.27 -0.76 30.25
C ALA A 83 28.15 -2.02 30.37
#